data_AF-A0AA40T3M1-F1
#
_entry.id   AF-A0AA40T3M1-F1
#
_cell.length_a   1.000
_cell.length_b   1.000
_cell.length_c   1.000
_cell.angle_alpha   90.00
_cell.angle_beta   90.00
_cell.angle_gamma   90.00
#
_symmetry.space_group_name_H-M   'P 1'
#
loop_
_entity.id
_entity.type
_entity.pdbx_description
1 polymer ?
#
loop_
_entity_poly.entity_id
_entity_poly.type
_entity_poly.pdbx_seq_one_letter_code
_entity_poly.pdbx_strand_id
1 'polypeptide(L)'
;MTPNTKMIEELDPLVFCQIWGLTYEEGSKYLKIGSRTLAAYACQGKVTHREPSSRVKTLAAMRHNQWLKEGRKPDKLFGLT
;
A
#
# COMPACT_ATOMS: atom_id res chain seq x y z
N MET A 1 -13.28 -21.85 -7.01
CA MET A 1 -13.21 -20.45 -6.52
C MET A 1 -11.84 -20.26 -5.90
N THR A 2 -11.03 -19.32 -6.41
CA THR A 2 -9.59 -19.20 -6.11
C THR A 2 -9.32 -18.83 -4.65
N PRO A 3 -8.41 -19.53 -3.94
CA PRO A 3 -8.22 -19.40 -2.48
C PRO A 3 -7.17 -18.34 -2.09
N ASN A 4 -7.05 -17.24 -2.84
CA ASN A 4 -5.98 -16.26 -2.61
C ASN A 4 -6.40 -15.08 -1.71
N THR A 5 -7.23 -15.35 -0.70
CA THR A 5 -7.40 -14.42 0.42
C THR A 5 -6.63 -14.95 1.62
N LYS A 6 -5.35 -15.30 1.44
CA LYS A 6 -4.45 -15.40 2.59
C LYS A 6 -4.40 -14.00 3.19
N MET A 7 -4.97 -13.85 4.38
CA MET A 7 -4.78 -12.65 5.19
C MET A 7 -3.27 -12.44 5.29
N ILE A 8 -2.77 -11.43 4.59
CA ILE A 8 -1.38 -11.06 4.69
C ILE A 8 -1.19 -10.50 6.11
N GLU A 9 -0.35 -11.14 6.93
CA GLU A 9 -0.09 -10.71 8.31
C GLU A 9 0.79 -9.46 8.35
N GLU A 10 1.75 -9.36 7.42
CA GLU A 10 2.60 -8.19 7.21
C GLU A 10 2.75 -7.90 5.71
N LEU A 11 2.50 -6.65 5.30
CA LEU A 11 2.63 -6.20 3.92
C LEU A 11 3.50 -4.96 3.89
N ASP A 12 4.53 -4.95 3.05
CA ASP A 12 5.34 -3.75 2.88
C ASP A 12 4.48 -2.59 2.30
N PRO A 13 4.56 -1.36 2.83
CA PRO A 13 3.82 -0.21 2.29
C PRO A 13 4.16 0.10 0.83
N LEU A 14 5.39 -0.18 0.38
CA LEU A 14 5.75 -0.08 -1.03
C LEU A 14 4.96 -1.06 -1.87
N VAL A 15 4.90 -2.31 -1.42
CA VAL A 15 4.12 -3.34 -2.10
C VAL A 15 2.64 -2.95 -2.12
N PHE A 16 2.11 -2.39 -1.02
CA PHE A 16 0.76 -1.82 -1.01
C PHE A 16 0.59 -0.73 -2.08
N CYS A 17 1.47 0.28 -2.13
CA CYS A 17 1.43 1.33 -3.14
C CYS A 17 1.55 0.78 -4.57
N GLN A 18 2.43 -0.20 -4.81
CA GLN A 18 2.65 -0.80 -6.13
C GLN A 18 1.46 -1.61 -6.61
N ILE A 19 0.88 -2.46 -5.74
CA ILE A 19 -0.32 -3.25 -6.07
C ILE A 19 -1.47 -2.34 -6.51
N TRP A 20 -1.59 -1.18 -5.86
CA TRP A 20 -2.71 -0.27 -6.06
C TRP A 20 -2.39 0.96 -6.93
N GLY A 21 -1.17 1.05 -7.46
CA GLY A 21 -0.73 2.20 -8.28
C GLY A 21 -0.82 3.56 -7.57
N LEU A 22 -0.57 3.60 -6.26
CA LEU A 22 -0.70 4.82 -5.45
C LEU A 22 0.60 5.62 -5.39
N THR A 23 0.48 6.96 -5.41
CA THR A 23 1.59 7.83 -4.99
C THR A 23 1.80 7.77 -3.47
N TYR A 24 2.92 8.27 -2.96
CA TYR A 24 3.13 8.33 -1.51
C TYR A 24 2.11 9.24 -0.82
N GLU A 25 1.64 10.32 -1.44
CA GLU A 25 0.58 11.15 -0.85
C GLU A 25 -0.74 10.38 -0.77
N GLU A 26 -1.06 9.59 -1.77
CA GLU A 26 -2.28 8.79 -1.79
C GLU A 26 -2.20 7.68 -0.75
N GLY A 27 -1.12 6.88 -0.80
CA GLY A 27 -0.84 5.85 0.21
C GLY A 27 -0.84 6.43 1.64
N SER A 28 -0.34 7.64 1.83
CA SER A 28 -0.30 8.30 3.15
C SER A 28 -1.69 8.54 3.73
N LYS A 29 -2.63 8.96 2.87
CA LYS A 29 -4.03 9.17 3.25
C LYS A 29 -4.71 7.84 3.60
N TYR A 30 -4.47 6.80 2.79
CA TYR A 30 -5.05 5.46 3.01
C TYR A 30 -4.53 4.78 4.27
N LEU A 31 -3.21 4.78 4.43
CA LEU A 31 -2.54 4.16 5.57
C LEU A 31 -2.60 5.03 6.82
N LYS A 32 -3.06 6.29 6.72
CA LYS A 32 -3.03 7.27 7.82
C LYS A 32 -1.62 7.43 8.40
N ILE A 33 -0.62 7.47 7.54
CA ILE A 33 0.80 7.69 7.86
C ILE A 33 1.20 9.03 7.22
N GLY A 34 2.13 9.79 7.82
CA GLY A 34 2.61 11.03 7.20
C GLY A 34 3.26 10.78 5.83
N SER A 35 2.97 11.61 4.83
CA SER A 35 3.50 11.45 3.46
C SER A 35 5.02 11.39 3.39
N ARG A 36 5.73 12.19 4.21
CA ARG A 36 7.20 12.12 4.36
C ARG A 36 7.68 10.78 4.91
N THR A 37 6.95 10.24 5.88
CA THR A 37 7.25 8.94 6.49
C THR A 37 7.01 7.81 5.49
N LEU A 38 5.92 7.89 4.72
CA LEU A 38 5.63 6.88 3.69
C LEU A 38 6.60 6.96 2.51
N ALA A 39 6.96 8.18 2.07
CA ALA A 39 8.03 8.38 1.11
C ALA A 39 9.36 7.80 1.64
N ALA A 40 9.63 7.93 2.94
CA ALA A 40 10.79 7.34 3.59
C ALA A 40 10.76 5.79 3.63
N TYR A 41 9.58 5.18 3.54
CA TYR A 41 9.37 3.73 3.52
C TYR A 41 9.10 3.15 2.12
N ALA A 42 9.07 4.03 1.11
CA ALA A 42 8.93 3.75 -0.32
C ALA A 42 7.50 3.73 -0.89
N CYS A 43 7.22 4.73 -1.73
CA CYS A 43 6.39 4.60 -2.93
C CYS A 43 7.13 5.39 -4.02
N GLN A 44 7.76 4.67 -4.97
CA GLN A 44 8.55 5.12 -6.13
C GLN A 44 9.33 6.45 -6.04
N GLY A 45 10.67 6.37 -6.12
CA GLY A 45 11.47 7.45 -6.73
C GLY A 45 12.73 7.89 -5.98
N LYS A 46 12.81 7.75 -4.66
CA LYS A 46 14.05 7.99 -3.92
C LYS A 46 14.21 6.96 -2.82
N VAL A 47 15.20 6.09 -2.99
CA VAL A 47 15.63 5.08 -2.02
C VAL A 47 15.91 5.79 -0.70
N THR A 48 15.05 5.56 0.27
CA THR A 48 15.35 5.85 1.66
C THR A 48 15.46 4.51 2.35
N HIS A 49 16.66 4.25 2.90
CA HIS A 49 17.14 3.00 3.49
C HIS A 49 16.42 2.56 4.78
N ARG A 50 15.19 3.00 5.04
CA ARG A 50 14.49 2.68 6.29
C ARG A 50 13.48 1.59 6.03
N GLU A 51 13.66 0.48 6.73
CA GLU A 51 12.62 -0.55 6.78
C GLU A 51 11.39 -0.01 7.53
N PRO A 52 10.18 -0.23 6.99
CA PRO A 52 8.95 0.08 7.69
C PRO A 52 8.84 -0.77 8.96
N SER A 53 8.39 -0.16 10.06
CA SER A 53 8.17 -0.89 11.31
C SER A 53 7.07 -1.95 11.13
N SER A 54 7.09 -3.01 11.95
CA SER A 54 6.07 -4.07 11.92
C SER A 54 4.65 -3.50 12.02
N ARG A 55 4.41 -2.49 12.88
CA ARG A 55 3.13 -1.77 12.95
C ARG A 55 2.67 -1.18 11.62
N VAL A 56 3.59 -0.58 10.87
CA VAL A 56 3.30 0.01 9.55
C VAL A 56 3.01 -1.09 8.53
N LYS A 57 3.76 -2.20 8.57
CA LYS A 57 3.52 -3.38 7.71
C LYS A 57 2.17 -4.03 7.97
N THR A 58 1.80 -4.23 9.24
CA THR A 58 0.48 -4.75 9.63
C THR A 58 -0.63 -3.82 9.16
N LEU A 59 -0.46 -2.50 9.29
CA LEU A 59 -1.47 -1.54 8.86
C LEU A 59 -1.68 -1.56 7.34
N ALA A 60 -0.60 -1.63 6.56
CA ALA A 60 -0.66 -1.81 5.13
C ALA A 60 -1.38 -3.12 4.75
N ALA A 61 -1.11 -4.21 5.47
CA ALA A 61 -1.75 -5.50 5.23
C ALA A 61 -3.25 -5.48 5.55
N MET A 62 -3.63 -4.89 6.69
CA MET A 62 -5.04 -4.71 7.08
C MET A 62 -5.80 -3.89 6.04
N ARG A 63 -5.21 -2.79 5.56
CA ARG A 63 -5.82 -1.94 4.53
C ARG A 63 -5.92 -2.64 3.20
N HIS A 64 -4.89 -3.37 2.78
CA HIS A 64 -4.94 -4.20 1.59
C HIS A 64 -6.08 -5.22 1.64
N ASN A 65 -6.17 -5.97 2.72
CA ASN A 65 -7.21 -7.00 2.91
C ASN A 65 -8.61 -6.39 2.95
N GLN A 66 -8.78 -5.23 3.61
CA GLN A 66 -10.03 -4.49 3.57
C GLN A 66 -10.39 -4.09 2.13
N TRP A 67 -9.41 -3.61 1.37
CA TRP A 67 -9.64 -3.16 0.01
C TRP A 67 -10.06 -4.29 -0.94
N LEU A 68 -9.43 -5.47 -0.80
CA LEU A 68 -9.85 -6.70 -1.47
C LEU A 68 -11.29 -7.10 -1.13
N LYS A 69 -11.68 -7.00 0.15
CA LYS A 69 -13.05 -7.31 0.60
C LYS A 69 -14.10 -6.35 0.05
N GLU A 70 -13.74 -5.08 -0.09
CA GLU A 70 -14.62 -4.04 -0.64
C GLU A 70 -14.78 -4.16 -2.16
N GLY A 71 -14.02 -5.03 -2.84
CA GLY A 71 -14.05 -5.18 -4.31
C GLY A 71 -13.66 -3.89 -5.05
N ARG A 72 -13.11 -2.92 -4.34
CA ARG A 72 -12.74 -1.62 -4.89
C ARG A 72 -11.46 -1.76 -5.69
N LYS A 73 -11.51 -1.24 -6.90
CA LYS A 73 -10.36 -1.07 -7.76
C LYS A 73 -9.78 0.32 -7.47
N PRO A 74 -8.46 0.53 -7.59
CA PRO A 74 -7.93 1.87 -7.54
C PRO A 74 -8.60 2.65 -8.67
N ASP A 75 -9.22 3.79 -8.37
CA ASP A 75 -9.95 4.63 -9.33
C ASP A 75 -9.04 5.18 -10.45
N LYS A 76 -7.74 4.85 -10.44
CA LYS A 76 -6.79 5.08 -11.52
C LYS A 76 -6.63 3.81 -12.35
N LEU A 77 -7.45 3.68 -13.38
CA LEU A 77 -6.90 3.23 -14.66
C LEU A 77 -5.73 4.18 -14.97
N PHE A 78 -4.50 3.74 -14.75
CA PHE A 78 -3.36 4.37 -15.40
C PHE A 78 -3.63 4.27 -16.91
N GLY A 79 -3.63 5.43 -17.56
CA GLY A 79 -4.18 5.68 -18.89
C GLY A 79 -3.89 4.59 -19.91
N LEU A 80 -4.97 3.95 -20.37
CA LEU A 80 -5.12 3.62 -21.79
C LEU A 80 -5.61 4.90 -22.49
N THR A 81 -4.68 5.80 -22.79
CA THR A 81 -4.76 6.80 -23.86
C THR A 81 -3.34 7.13 -24.29
#